data_AF-A0AAV9QAE6-F1
#
_entry.id   AF-A0AAV9QAE6-F1
#
_cell.length_a   1.000
_cell.length_b   1.000
_cell.length_c   1.000
_cell.angle_alpha   90.00
_cell.angle_beta   90.00
_cell.angle_gamma   90.00
#
_symmetry.space_group_name_H-M   'P 1'
#
loop_
_entity.id
_entity.type
_entity.pdbx_description
1 polymer ?
#
loop_
_entity_poly.entity_id
_entity_poly.type
_entity_poly.pdbx_seq_one_letter_code
_entity_poly.pdbx_strand_id
1 'polypeptide(L)'
;MAGNCYQYVETFLAAARIGCPFVVLNNTYSPKEVVNALLVVSCKLLLIAPKIGTRSLAPHINALTEHATDVPIVLLSKEAASESLNRNMTSYSTFVAGRHTINRDTLKQAESQVLCDDIVNLQFTSGKQRREQLPPPGV
;
A
#
# COMPACT_ATOMS: atom_id res chain seq x y z
N MET A 1 -1.92 2.52 -3.51
CA MET A 1 -2.32 2.97 -4.87
C MET A 1 -1.53 4.22 -5.20
N ALA A 2 -0.60 4.13 -6.13
CA ALA A 2 0.28 5.25 -6.47
C ALA A 2 0.14 5.62 -7.94
N GLY A 3 0.27 6.90 -8.26
CA GLY A 3 0.56 7.32 -9.63
C GLY A 3 2.03 7.06 -9.98
N ASN A 4 2.45 7.49 -11.17
CA ASN A 4 3.86 7.46 -11.58
C ASN A 4 4.64 8.52 -10.79
N CYS A 5 5.13 8.14 -9.61
CA CYS A 5 5.82 9.02 -8.69
C CYS A 5 7.03 8.30 -8.07
N TYR A 6 8.09 9.04 -7.76
CA TYR A 6 9.32 8.44 -7.23
C TYR A 6 9.12 7.90 -5.81
N GLN A 7 8.18 8.48 -5.04
CA GLN A 7 7.83 8.04 -3.70
C GLN A 7 7.36 6.58 -3.68
N TYR A 8 6.70 6.12 -4.75
CA TYR A 8 6.34 4.70 -4.90
C TYR A 8 7.58 3.81 -4.96
N VAL A 9 8.58 4.18 -5.77
CA VAL A 9 9.82 3.40 -5.91
C VAL A 9 10.61 3.41 -4.60
N GLU A 10 10.71 4.58 -3.95
CA GLU A 10 11.38 4.70 -2.65
C GLU A 10 10.74 3.79 -1.59
N THR A 11 9.40 3.78 -1.51
CA THR A 11 8.68 2.99 -0.50
C THR A 11 8.67 1.50 -0.79
N PHE A 12 8.61 1.12 -2.06
CA PHE A 12 8.76 -0.27 -2.48
C PHE A 12 10.13 -0.83 -2.09
N LEU A 13 11.21 -0.11 -2.43
CA LEU A 13 12.58 -0.51 -2.08
C LEU A 13 12.81 -0.50 -0.57
N ALA A 14 12.26 0.48 0.16
CA ALA A 14 12.36 0.55 1.61
C ALA A 14 11.68 -0.65 2.30
N ALA A 15 10.51 -1.07 1.82
CA ALA A 15 9.83 -2.26 2.34
C ALA A 15 10.61 -3.54 2.05
N ALA A 16 11.08 -3.71 0.80
CA ALA A 16 11.90 -4.85 0.40
C ALA A 16 13.17 -4.97 1.25
N ARG A 17 13.83 -3.84 1.53
CA ARG A 17 15.06 -3.76 2.33
C ARG A 17 14.90 -4.31 3.76
N ILE A 18 13.70 -4.30 4.31
CA ILE A 18 13.41 -4.77 5.67
C ILE A 18 12.53 -6.02 5.70
N GLY A 19 12.36 -6.71 4.56
CA GLY A 19 11.56 -7.93 4.47
C GLY A 19 10.06 -7.72 4.67
N CYS A 20 9.56 -6.50 4.40
CA CYS A 20 8.14 -6.19 4.51
C CYS A 20 7.45 -6.41 3.15
N PRO A 21 6.48 -7.34 3.05
CA PRO A 21 5.74 -7.55 1.81
C PRO A 21 4.99 -6.29 1.39
N PHE A 22 5.20 -5.85 0.15
CA PHE A 22 4.55 -4.68 -0.41
C PHE A 22 3.33 -5.09 -1.23
N VAL A 23 2.15 -4.58 -0.89
CA VAL A 23 0.90 -4.87 -1.64
C VAL A 23 0.61 -3.77 -2.65
N VAL A 24 0.53 -4.14 -3.93
CA VAL A 24 0.18 -3.19 -5.01
C VAL A 24 -1.30 -3.35 -5.36
N LEU A 25 -2.09 -2.32 -5.00
CA LEU A 25 -3.49 -2.21 -5.39
C LEU A 25 -3.61 -1.48 -6.73
N ASN A 26 -4.40 -2.04 -7.65
CA ASN A 26 -4.61 -1.47 -8.98
C ASN A 26 -5.33 -0.11 -8.88
N ASN A 27 -4.83 0.88 -9.61
CA ASN A 27 -5.43 2.21 -9.67
C ASN A 27 -6.86 2.21 -10.25
N THR A 28 -7.29 1.17 -10.96
CA THR A 28 -8.67 1.04 -11.46
C THR A 28 -9.67 0.63 -10.38
N TYR A 29 -9.23 0.18 -9.21
CA TYR A 29 -10.14 -0.21 -8.14
C TYR A 29 -11.06 0.94 -7.75
N SER A 30 -12.33 0.60 -7.51
CA SER A 30 -13.32 1.46 -6.86
C SER A 30 -13.00 1.62 -5.37
N PRO A 31 -13.54 2.65 -4.70
CA PRO A 31 -13.34 2.84 -3.26
C PRO A 31 -13.66 1.57 -2.43
N LYS A 32 -14.77 0.89 -2.75
CA LYS A 32 -15.20 -0.35 -2.09
C LYS A 32 -14.22 -1.50 -2.30
N GLU A 33 -13.69 -1.67 -3.52
CA GLU A 33 -12.71 -2.72 -3.81
C GLU A 33 -11.40 -2.51 -3.04
N VAL A 34 -10.97 -1.25 -2.85
CA VAL A 34 -9.78 -0.94 -2.05
C VAL A 34 -10.00 -1.28 -0.57
N VAL A 35 -11.14 -0.89 0.01
CA VAL A 35 -11.48 -1.22 1.40
C VAL A 35 -11.52 -2.75 1.58
N ASN A 36 -12.20 -3.47 0.69
CA ASN A 36 -12.25 -4.93 0.74
C ASN A 36 -10.86 -5.57 0.61
N ALA A 37 -10.02 -5.07 -0.30
CA ALA A 37 -8.68 -5.59 -0.48
C ALA A 37 -7.85 -5.40 0.81
N LEU A 38 -7.94 -4.25 1.47
CA LEU A 38 -7.23 -3.97 2.72
C LEU A 38 -7.66 -4.87 3.87
N LEU A 39 -8.95 -5.15 3.99
CA LEU A 39 -9.48 -6.10 4.99
C LEU A 39 -8.89 -7.50 4.79
N VAL A 40 -8.66 -7.91 3.55
CA VAL A 40 -8.07 -9.22 3.23
C VAL A 40 -6.57 -9.26 3.56
N VAL A 41 -5.81 -8.23 3.19
CA VAL A 41 -4.34 -8.24 3.34
C VAL A 41 -3.85 -7.81 4.72
N SER A 42 -4.73 -7.27 5.57
CA SER A 42 -4.39 -6.81 6.93
C SER A 42 -3.15 -5.89 6.96
N CYS A 43 -3.11 -4.89 6.06
CA CYS A 43 -2.00 -3.95 5.94
C CYS A 43 -1.78 -3.11 7.21
N LYS A 44 -0.51 -2.87 7.57
CA LYS A 44 -0.11 -2.03 8.71
C LYS A 44 0.14 -0.56 8.34
N LEU A 45 0.25 -0.25 7.04
CA LEU A 45 0.52 1.08 6.51
C LEU A 45 -0.05 1.16 5.09
N LEU A 46 -0.77 2.24 4.78
CA LEU A 46 -1.30 2.48 3.44
C LEU A 46 -0.64 3.69 2.80
N LEU A 47 -0.12 3.50 1.59
CA LEU A 47 0.43 4.55 0.74
C LEU A 47 -0.55 4.84 -0.41
N ILE A 48 -1.04 6.07 -0.48
CA ILE A 48 -2.02 6.48 -1.51
C ILE A 48 -1.71 7.86 -2.09
N ALA A 49 -1.76 7.99 -3.41
CA ALA A 49 -1.70 9.30 -4.05
C ALA A 49 -3.05 10.03 -3.90
N PRO A 50 -3.09 11.34 -3.60
CA PRO A 50 -4.35 12.09 -3.59
C PRO A 50 -5.01 12.17 -4.98
N LYS A 51 -4.19 12.12 -6.03
CA LYS A 51 -4.59 12.26 -7.43
C LYS A 51 -3.68 11.42 -8.32
N ILE A 52 -4.23 10.84 -9.38
CA ILE A 52 -3.47 10.11 -10.42
C ILE A 52 -3.88 10.67 -11.78
N GLY A 53 -2.94 11.29 -12.50
CA GLY A 53 -3.26 12.05 -13.71
C GLY A 53 -4.24 13.19 -13.40
N THR A 54 -5.41 13.18 -14.03
CA THR A 54 -6.51 14.12 -13.75
C THR A 54 -7.51 13.60 -12.70
N ARG A 55 -7.48 12.30 -12.38
CA ARG A 55 -8.45 11.65 -11.49
C ARG A 55 -8.12 11.89 -10.02
N SER A 56 -9.06 12.46 -9.29
CA SER A 56 -8.99 12.55 -7.82
C SER A 56 -9.26 11.20 -7.17
N LEU A 57 -8.49 10.86 -6.14
CA LEU A 57 -8.72 9.71 -5.26
C LEU A 57 -9.34 10.12 -3.92
N ALA A 58 -9.88 11.33 -3.80
CA ALA A 58 -10.65 11.76 -2.62
C ALA A 58 -11.77 10.78 -2.23
N PRO A 59 -12.57 10.21 -3.17
CA PRO A 59 -13.58 9.20 -2.80
C PRO A 59 -12.98 7.95 -2.17
N HIS A 60 -11.79 7.53 -2.60
CA HIS A 60 -11.07 6.39 -2.03
C HIS A 60 -10.57 6.71 -0.63
N ILE A 61 -9.95 7.87 -0.46
CA ILE A 61 -9.43 8.32 0.84
C ILE A 61 -10.58 8.43 1.85
N ASN A 62 -11.72 9.00 1.45
CA ASN A 62 -12.90 9.13 2.33
C ASN A 62 -13.43 7.75 2.77
N ALA A 63 -13.57 6.80 1.83
CA ALA A 63 -14.02 5.44 2.15
C ALA A 63 -13.04 4.70 3.08
N LEU A 64 -11.74 4.95 2.92
CA LEU A 64 -10.70 4.41 3.79
C LEU A 64 -10.77 4.99 5.19
N THR A 65 -10.98 6.30 5.32
CA THR A 65 -11.11 6.94 6.63
C THR A 65 -12.39 6.52 7.36
N GLU A 66 -13.45 6.14 6.62
CA GLU A 66 -14.71 5.68 7.19
C GLU A 66 -14.66 4.21 7.63
N HIS A 67 -13.99 3.34 6.86
CA HIS A 67 -14.05 1.89 7.06
C HIS A 67 -12.74 1.21 7.49
N ALA A 68 -11.60 1.90 7.37
CA ALA A 68 -10.28 1.38 7.71
C ALA A 68 -9.57 2.33 8.69
N THR A 69 -10.23 2.63 9.81
CA THR A 69 -9.85 3.68 10.77
C THR A 69 -8.46 3.49 11.35
N ASP A 70 -8.01 2.24 11.51
CA ASP A 70 -6.81 1.94 12.30
C ASP A 70 -5.53 1.85 11.47
N VAL A 71 -5.63 1.90 10.14
CA VAL A 71 -4.48 1.82 9.25
C VAL A 71 -3.92 3.23 9.01
N PRO A 72 -2.67 3.53 9.40
CA PRO A 72 -2.05 4.81 9.09
C PRO A 72 -1.98 5.03 7.56
N ILE A 73 -2.36 6.22 7.11
CA ILE A 73 -2.38 6.58 5.69
C ILE A 73 -1.32 7.63 5.41
N VAL A 74 -0.42 7.31 4.47
CA VAL A 74 0.60 8.23 3.96
C VAL A 74 0.20 8.69 2.57
N LEU A 75 -0.03 10.00 2.43
CA LEU A 75 -0.30 10.62 1.15
C LEU A 75 0.97 10.81 0.33
N LEU A 76 0.99 10.24 -0.86
CA LEU A 76 2.06 10.44 -1.85
C LEU A 76 1.89 11.78 -2.57
N SER A 77 1.86 12.88 -1.82
CA SER A 77 1.87 14.25 -2.33
C SER A 77 3.28 14.85 -2.23
N LYS A 78 3.58 15.81 -3.11
CA LYS A 78 4.76 16.67 -2.98
C LYS A 78 4.53 17.81 -1.98
N GLU A 79 3.28 18.20 -1.79
CA GLU A 79 2.88 19.28 -0.92
C GLU A 79 2.82 18.80 0.53
N ALA A 80 3.28 19.65 1.45
CA ALA A 80 3.06 19.43 2.88
C ALA A 80 1.55 19.39 3.14
N ALA A 81 1.13 18.46 4.00
CA ALA A 81 -0.25 18.37 4.43
C ALA A 81 -0.72 19.71 5.01
N SER A 82 -1.92 20.16 4.62
CA SER A 82 -2.64 21.15 5.41
C SER A 82 -2.96 20.57 6.79
N GLU A 83 -3.03 21.41 7.82
CA GLU A 83 -3.31 21.01 9.22
C GLU A 83 -4.67 20.31 9.42
N SER A 84 -5.48 20.20 8.37
CA SER A 84 -6.79 19.58 8.32
C SER A 84 -6.79 18.09 7.95
N LEU A 85 -5.67 17.38 8.10
CA LEU A 85 -5.66 15.93 7.90
C LEU A 85 -6.27 15.21 9.11
N ASN A 86 -7.01 14.13 8.84
CA ASN A 86 -7.47 13.22 9.88
C ASN A 86 -6.29 12.72 10.72
N ARG A 87 -6.54 12.41 12.01
CA ARG A 87 -5.50 12.03 13.00
C ARG A 87 -4.56 10.91 12.52
N ASN A 88 -5.02 10.01 11.66
CA ASN A 88 -4.27 8.84 11.18
C ASN A 88 -3.65 9.03 9.79
N MET A 89 -3.52 10.28 9.33
CA MET A 89 -3.10 10.60 7.98
C MET A 89 -1.99 11.64 7.96
N THR A 90 -0.97 11.41 7.12
CA THR A 90 0.19 12.30 7.00
C THR A 90 0.66 12.42 5.55
N SER A 91 1.38 13.50 5.23
CA SER A 91 2.03 13.62 3.92
C SER A 91 3.30 12.78 3.86
N TYR A 92 3.70 12.37 2.66
CA TYR A 92 4.96 11.66 2.46
C TYR A 92 6.16 12.46 2.95
N SER A 93 6.21 13.78 2.67
CA SER A 93 7.30 14.63 3.11
C SER A 93 7.38 14.73 4.64
N THR A 94 6.24 14.81 5.34
CA THR A 94 6.19 14.78 6.81
C THR A 94 6.58 13.42 7.38
N PHE A 95 6.04 12.33 6.83
CA PHE A 95 6.38 10.95 7.22
C PHE A 95 7.89 10.70 7.08
N VAL A 96 8.46 11.18 5.99
CA VAL A 96 9.88 11.17 5.73
C VAL A 96 10.64 12.14 6.64
N ALA A 97 10.19 13.34 6.94
CA ALA A 97 10.93 14.21 7.85
C ALA A 97 11.06 13.59 9.26
N GLY A 98 10.10 12.73 9.65
CA GLY A 98 10.13 11.97 10.89
C GLY A 98 11.23 10.90 11.03
N ARG A 99 12.13 10.66 10.04
CA ARG A 99 13.12 9.54 10.12
C ARG A 99 14.15 9.66 11.25
N HIS A 100 14.24 10.82 11.92
CA HIS A 100 15.28 11.10 12.93
C HIS A 100 15.23 10.18 14.16
N THR A 101 14.20 9.36 14.31
CA THR A 101 13.99 8.46 15.45
C THR A 101 14.42 7.01 15.25
N ILE A 102 14.87 6.59 14.06
CA ILE A 102 15.23 5.17 13.82
C ILE A 102 16.75 4.94 13.93
N ASN A 103 17.15 4.08 14.87
CA ASN A 103 18.54 3.66 15.04
C ASN A 103 19.02 2.82 13.83
N ARG A 104 20.24 3.11 13.35
CA ARG A 104 20.93 2.32 12.31
C ARG A 104 21.09 0.85 12.67
N ASP A 105 21.25 0.52 13.95
CA ASP A 105 21.38 -0.87 14.38
C ASP A 105 20.06 -1.64 14.20
N THR A 106 18.92 -0.99 14.46
CA THR A 106 17.60 -1.57 14.20
C THR A 106 17.40 -1.84 12.71
N LEU A 107 17.85 -0.93 11.84
CA LEU A 107 17.80 -1.15 10.40
C LEU A 107 18.68 -2.34 9.98
N LYS A 108 19.93 -2.40 10.43
CA LYS A 108 20.84 -3.52 10.13
C LYS A 108 20.29 -4.86 10.62
N GLN A 109 19.64 -4.85 11.78
CA GLN A 109 19.00 -6.03 12.32
C GLN A 109 17.83 -6.47 11.44
N ALA A 110 17.00 -5.56 10.94
CA ALA A 110 15.93 -5.92 10.02
C ALA A 110 16.48 -6.45 8.68
N GLU A 111 17.52 -5.81 8.13
CA GLU A 111 18.18 -6.24 6.88
C GLU A 111 18.76 -7.65 6.98
N SER A 112 19.32 -8.03 8.13
CA SER A 112 19.95 -9.35 8.33
C SER A 112 18.95 -10.51 8.41
N GLN A 113 17.66 -10.22 8.61
CA GLN A 113 16.60 -11.22 8.67
C GLN A 113 15.93 -11.49 7.31
N VAL A 114 16.24 -10.69 6.28
CA VAL A 114 15.64 -10.85 4.96
C VAL A 114 16.28 -12.02 4.22
N LEU A 115 15.46 -12.97 3.77
CA LEU A 115 15.88 -14.15 3.04
C LEU A 115 15.63 -14.01 1.54
N CYS A 116 16.36 -14.79 0.73
CA CYS A 116 16.19 -14.78 -0.73
C CYS A 116 14.80 -15.24 -1.20
N ASP A 117 14.12 -16.05 -0.38
CA ASP A 117 12.82 -16.63 -0.70
C ASP A 117 11.65 -15.82 -0.09
N ASP A 118 11.93 -14.72 0.60
CA ASP A 118 10.89 -13.87 1.18
C ASP A 118 10.03 -13.20 0.11
N ILE A 119 8.73 -13.06 0.42
CA ILE A 119 7.79 -12.40 -0.47
C ILE A 119 7.99 -10.88 -0.41
N VAL A 120 8.50 -10.32 -1.50
CA VAL A 120 8.69 -8.86 -1.64
C VAL A 120 7.41 -8.15 -2.07
N ASN A 121 6.62 -8.76 -2.96
CA ASN A 121 5.49 -8.10 -3.60
C ASN A 121 4.27 -9.01 -3.72
N LEU A 122 3.11 -8.50 -3.35
CA LEU A 122 1.81 -9.12 -3.56
C LEU A 122 0.98 -8.25 -4.49
N GLN A 123 0.61 -8.80 -5.65
CA GLN A 123 -0.15 -8.09 -6.66
C GLN A 123 -1.41 -8.86 -7.04
N PHE A 124 -2.55 -8.20 -6.87
CA PHE A 124 -3.81 -8.73 -7.37
C PHE A 124 -3.83 -8.65 -8.89
N THR A 125 -4.02 -9.80 -9.53
CA THR A 125 -4.21 -9.89 -10.97
C THR A 125 -5.68 -10.15 -11.27
N SER A 126 -6.22 -9.47 -12.27
CA SER A 126 -7.58 -9.72 -12.75
C SER A 126 -7.59 -10.96 -13.64
N GLY A 127 -7.53 -12.15 -13.04
CA GLY A 127 -7.78 -13.41 -13.71
C GLY A 127 -9.14 -13.96 -13.29
N LYS A 128 -10.07 -14.18 -14.24
CA LYS A 128 -11.21 -15.07 -13.97
C LYS A 128 -10.61 -16.44 -13.61
N GLN A 129 -11.02 -17.00 -12.48
CA GLN A 129 -10.68 -18.38 -12.14
C GLN A 129 -10.97 -19.26 -13.35
N ARG A 130 -9.94 -19.92 -13.89
CA ARG A 130 -10.14 -21.04 -14.81
C ARG A 130 -10.91 -22.07 -13.99
N ARG A 131 -12.20 -22.25 -14.27
CA ARG A 131 -12.96 -23.40 -13.74
C ARG A 131 -12.18 -24.64 -14.18
N GLU A 132 -11.68 -25.42 -13.23
CA GLU A 132 -11.32 -26.80 -13.49
C GLU A 132 -12.56 -27.45 -14.10
N GLN A 133 -12.47 -27.82 -15.38
CA GLN A 133 -13.47 -28.68 -15.97
C GLN A 133 -13.31 -30.03 -15.28
N LEU A 134 -14.24 -30.34 -14.38
CA LEU A 134 -14.42 -31.71 -13.91
C LEU A 134 -14.56 -32.61 -15.14
N PRO A 135 -13.82 -33.73 -15.24
CA PRO A 135 -13.98 -34.66 -16.34
C PRO A 135 -15.43 -35.14 -16.38
N PRO A 136 -15.99 -35.41 -17.58
CA PRO A 136 -17.35 -35.91 -17.68
C PRO A 136 -17.48 -37.22 -16.89
N PRO A 137 -18.61 -37.45 -16.20
CA PRO A 137 -18.83 -38.72 -15.52
C PRO A 137 -18.71 -39.85 -16.54
N GLY A 138 -17.88 -40.84 -16.21
CA GLY A 138 -17.51 -41.93 -17.09
C GLY A 138 -18.73 -42.61 -17.73
N VAL A 139 -18.60 -42.88 -19.03
CA VAL A 139 -19.41 -43.83 -19.79
C VAL A 139 -18.63 -45.13 -19.90
#